data_AF-A7F400-F1
#
_entry.id   AF-A7F400-F1
#
_cell.length_a   1.000
_cell.length_b   1.000
_cell.length_c   1.000
_cell.angle_alpha   90.00
_cell.angle_beta   90.00
_cell.angle_gamma   90.00
#
_symmetry.space_group_name_H-M   'P 1'
#
loop_
_entity.id
_entity.type
_entity.pdbx_description
1 polymer ?
#
loop_
_entity_poly.entity_id
_entity_poly.type
_entity_poly.pdbx_seq_one_letter_code
_entity_poly.pdbx_strand_id
1 'polypeptide(L)'
;MDAIMEEKRNHDLKLEQWSTVFHSFAQTAGQTMDTKDLRASISLELDYETNKLILETALFETEIDYDRYIDQFELMTSLAESLLKSYSDSRTEHRPVFSFDTVIIPPLVFVVCKCRDPSIRRKAHTLLSTSLRREGLWDSDYASSIGKWYIDKEEKGLEYISRAEEVLEATKIVVLGIISLGRRRALIKFRQGPCRKDGDLDLQEELIVW
;
A
#
# COMPACT_ATOMS: atom_id res chain seq x y z
N MET A 1 -5.11 -18.43 -19.95
CA MET A 1 -5.01 -16.96 -19.90
C MET A 1 -6.40 -16.36 -20.00
N ASP A 2 -7.20 -16.75 -21.00
CA ASP A 2 -8.57 -16.23 -21.23
C ASP A 2 -9.52 -16.33 -20.03
N ALA A 3 -9.53 -17.46 -19.30
CA ALA A 3 -10.37 -17.62 -18.11
C ALA A 3 -10.01 -16.65 -16.96
N ILE A 4 -8.71 -16.38 -16.76
CA ILE A 4 -8.22 -15.44 -15.73
C ILE A 4 -8.57 -14.00 -16.12
N MET A 5 -8.40 -13.66 -17.40
CA MET A 5 -8.78 -12.34 -17.92
C MET A 5 -10.29 -12.08 -17.74
N GLU A 6 -11.11 -13.08 -18.05
CA GLU A 6 -12.55 -13.00 -17.90
C GLU A 6 -12.97 -12.89 -16.43
N GLU A 7 -12.34 -13.65 -15.54
CA GLU A 7 -12.56 -13.53 -14.10
C GLU A 7 -12.18 -12.15 -13.57
N LYS A 8 -11.02 -11.62 -13.96
CA LYS A 8 -10.59 -10.26 -13.62
C LYS A 8 -11.63 -9.22 -14.08
N ARG A 9 -12.04 -9.29 -15.35
CA ARG A 9 -13.05 -8.38 -15.93
C ARG A 9 -14.37 -8.39 -15.14
N ASN A 10 -14.81 -9.58 -14.70
CA ASN A 10 -16.04 -9.70 -13.92
C ASN A 10 -15.90 -9.11 -12.51
N HIS A 11 -14.72 -9.16 -11.89
CA HIS A 11 -14.46 -8.49 -10.61
C HIS A 11 -14.36 -6.97 -10.78
N ASP A 12 -13.70 -6.48 -11.84
CA ASP A 12 -13.60 -5.06 -12.16
C ASP A 12 -15.00 -4.44 -12.29
N LEU A 13 -15.88 -5.08 -13.08
CA LEU A 13 -17.26 -4.61 -13.26
C LEU A 13 -18.05 -4.54 -11.95
N LYS A 14 -17.87 -5.49 -11.03
CA LYS A 14 -18.54 -5.48 -9.74
C LYS A 14 -18.04 -4.34 -8.85
N LEU A 15 -16.73 -4.09 -8.84
CA LEU A 15 -16.14 -2.98 -8.10
C LEU A 15 -16.62 -1.64 -8.63
N GLU A 16 -16.67 -1.47 -9.95
CA GLU A 16 -17.20 -0.24 -10.58
C GLU A 16 -18.68 0.00 -10.26
N GLN A 17 -19.49 -1.05 -10.29
CA GLN A 17 -20.90 -0.98 -9.90
C GLN A 17 -21.04 -0.58 -8.43
N TRP A 18 -20.28 -1.23 -7.53
CA TRP A 18 -20.26 -0.88 -6.12
C TRP A 18 -19.88 0.58 -5.91
N SER A 19 -18.82 1.04 -6.57
CA SER A 19 -18.32 2.41 -6.44
C SER A 19 -19.35 3.43 -6.93
N THR A 20 -20.01 3.17 -8.06
CA THR A 20 -21.06 4.05 -8.58
C THR A 20 -22.20 4.22 -7.57
N VAL A 21 -22.68 3.12 -6.98
CA VAL A 21 -23.75 3.14 -5.99
C VAL A 21 -23.30 3.83 -4.70
N PHE A 22 -22.09 3.52 -4.23
CA PHE A 22 -21.52 4.10 -3.02
C PHE A 22 -21.35 5.62 -3.16
N HIS A 23 -20.80 6.11 -4.27
CA HIS A 23 -20.63 7.54 -4.53
C HIS A 23 -21.97 8.28 -4.55
N SER A 24 -23.00 7.71 -5.19
CA SER A 24 -24.35 8.28 -5.18
C SER A 24 -24.93 8.36 -3.77
N PHE A 25 -24.75 7.31 -2.97
CA PHE A 25 -25.14 7.30 -1.56
C PHE A 25 -24.38 8.35 -0.74
N ALA A 26 -23.05 8.37 -0.83
CA ALA A 26 -22.20 9.30 -0.08
C ALA A 26 -22.51 10.76 -0.41
N GLN A 27 -22.78 11.07 -1.69
CA GLN A 27 -23.20 12.40 -2.11
C GLN A 27 -24.56 12.81 -1.51
N THR A 28 -25.51 11.86 -1.42
CA THR A 28 -26.85 12.13 -0.91
C THR A 28 -26.87 12.23 0.62
N ALA A 29 -26.17 11.33 1.31
CA ALA A 29 -26.18 11.21 2.76
C ALA A 29 -25.09 12.05 3.45
N GLY A 30 -24.11 12.59 2.71
CA GLY A 30 -22.91 13.24 3.28
C GLY A 30 -23.20 14.39 4.23
N GLN A 31 -24.27 15.15 4.01
CA GLN A 31 -24.65 16.28 4.87
C GLN A 31 -25.17 15.84 6.25
N THR A 32 -25.61 14.59 6.38
CA THR A 32 -26.15 14.03 7.63
C THR A 32 -25.17 13.10 8.33
N MET A 33 -24.00 12.84 7.73
CA MET A 33 -23.00 11.94 8.29
C MET A 33 -22.35 12.55 9.53
N ASP A 34 -22.30 11.78 10.61
CA ASP A 34 -21.47 12.14 11.76
C ASP A 34 -19.99 11.80 11.51
N THR A 35 -19.12 12.08 12.48
CA THR A 35 -17.68 11.78 12.35
C THR A 35 -17.39 10.28 12.15
N LYS A 36 -18.20 9.39 12.72
CA LYS A 36 -18.03 7.94 12.58
C LYS A 36 -18.44 7.52 11.17
N ASP A 37 -19.54 8.04 10.65
CA ASP A 37 -20.02 7.77 9.29
C ASP A 37 -19.03 8.30 8.25
N LEU A 38 -18.47 9.50 8.45
CA LEU A 38 -17.42 10.05 7.59
C LEU A 38 -16.16 9.17 7.58
N ARG A 39 -15.72 8.70 8.75
CA ARG A 39 -14.59 7.75 8.83
C ARG A 39 -14.89 6.45 8.10
N ALA A 40 -16.09 5.90 8.26
CA ALA A 40 -16.50 4.69 7.55
C ALA A 40 -16.54 4.93 6.03
N SER A 41 -17.04 6.08 5.58
CA SER A 41 -17.07 6.46 4.18
C SER A 41 -15.66 6.57 3.58
N ILE A 42 -14.74 7.28 4.23
CA ILE A 42 -13.34 7.38 3.79
C ILE A 42 -12.64 6.01 3.82
N SER A 43 -12.97 5.17 4.81
CA SER A 43 -12.43 3.80 4.91
C SER A 43 -12.83 2.93 3.72
N LEU A 44 -14.12 3.00 3.34
CA LEU A 44 -14.65 2.27 2.19
C LEU A 44 -14.06 2.78 0.87
N GLU A 45 -13.87 4.09 0.74
CA GLU A 45 -13.23 4.68 -0.44
C GLU A 45 -11.76 4.21 -0.58
N LEU A 46 -11.01 4.25 0.53
CA LEU A 46 -9.62 3.78 0.53
C LEU A 46 -9.52 2.28 0.23
N ASP A 47 -10.43 1.46 0.77
CA ASP A 47 -10.48 0.03 0.48
C ASP A 47 -10.81 -0.24 -0.99
N TYR A 48 -11.77 0.51 -1.57
CA TYR A 48 -12.08 0.41 -3.00
C TYR A 48 -10.90 0.77 -3.90
N GLU A 49 -10.26 1.93 -3.68
CA GLU A 49 -9.10 2.36 -4.47
C GLU A 49 -7.97 1.32 -4.39
N THR A 50 -7.73 0.77 -3.19
CA THR A 50 -6.73 -0.28 -2.97
C THR A 50 -7.07 -1.56 -3.74
N ASN A 51 -8.28 -2.08 -3.58
CA ASN A 51 -8.68 -3.36 -4.21
C ASN A 51 -8.77 -3.23 -5.74
N LYS A 52 -9.28 -2.10 -6.24
CA LYS A 52 -9.29 -1.81 -7.67
C LYS A 52 -7.88 -1.78 -8.24
N LEU A 53 -6.97 -1.08 -7.59
CA LEU A 53 -5.60 -1.00 -8.06
C LEU A 53 -4.90 -2.36 -8.03
N ILE A 54 -5.05 -3.14 -6.95
CA ILE A 54 -4.52 -4.52 -6.86
C ILE A 54 -5.04 -5.36 -8.03
N LEU A 55 -6.33 -5.28 -8.34
CA LEU A 55 -6.94 -6.04 -9.41
C LEU A 55 -6.46 -5.58 -10.79
N GLU A 56 -6.35 -4.28 -11.03
CA GLU A 56 -5.83 -3.69 -12.27
C GLU A 56 -4.36 -4.06 -12.53
N THR A 57 -3.55 -4.08 -11.47
CA THR A 57 -2.12 -4.41 -11.57
C THR A 57 -1.81 -5.90 -11.46
N ALA A 58 -2.81 -6.77 -11.25
CA ALA A 58 -2.63 -8.20 -11.00
C ALA A 58 -1.87 -8.95 -12.11
N LEU A 59 -1.87 -8.41 -13.33
CA LEU A 59 -1.25 -8.99 -14.52
C LEU A 59 -0.06 -8.17 -15.03
N PHE A 60 0.45 -7.24 -14.23
CA PHE A 60 1.63 -6.46 -14.60
C PHE A 60 2.87 -7.34 -14.62
N GLU A 61 3.61 -7.23 -15.71
CA GLU A 61 4.88 -7.95 -15.90
C GLU A 61 6.07 -7.15 -15.36
N THR A 62 5.93 -5.82 -15.28
CA THR A 62 6.99 -4.90 -14.88
C THR A 62 6.56 -4.03 -13.69
N GLU A 63 7.51 -3.71 -12.82
CA GLU A 63 7.27 -2.83 -11.68
C GLU A 63 7.15 -1.35 -12.08
N ILE A 64 7.50 -1.00 -13.32
CA ILE A 64 7.35 0.38 -13.84
C ILE A 64 5.93 0.68 -14.31
N ASP A 65 5.12 -0.35 -14.59
CA ASP A 65 3.73 -0.15 -15.03
C ASP A 65 2.84 0.50 -13.96
N TYR A 66 3.26 0.45 -12.69
CA TYR A 66 2.61 1.14 -11.57
C TYR A 66 2.66 2.66 -11.70
N ASP A 67 3.58 3.23 -12.49
CA ASP A 67 3.69 4.69 -12.69
C ASP A 67 2.46 5.27 -13.40
N ARG A 68 1.62 4.42 -14.01
CA ARG A 68 0.32 4.83 -14.58
C ARG A 68 -0.69 5.24 -13.49
N TYR A 69 -0.39 4.97 -12.22
CA TYR A 69 -1.30 5.12 -11.09
C TYR A 69 -0.78 6.05 -9.99
N ILE A 70 0.13 6.98 -10.32
CA ILE A 70 0.68 7.93 -9.35
C ILE A 70 -0.42 8.74 -8.66
N ASP A 71 -1.41 9.22 -9.42
CA ASP A 71 -2.53 10.00 -8.88
C ASP A 71 -3.37 9.18 -7.88
N GLN A 72 -3.59 7.90 -8.16
CA GLN A 72 -4.30 6.97 -7.26
C GLN A 72 -3.50 6.71 -6.00
N PHE A 73 -2.17 6.52 -6.10
CA PHE A 73 -1.32 6.39 -4.92
C PHE A 73 -1.35 7.65 -4.04
N GLU A 74 -1.38 8.85 -4.63
CA GLU A 74 -1.52 10.10 -3.91
C GLU A 74 -2.88 10.22 -3.21
N LEU A 75 -3.97 9.84 -3.90
CA LEU A 75 -5.32 9.79 -3.34
C LEU A 75 -5.38 8.83 -2.14
N MET A 76 -4.91 7.59 -2.30
CA MET A 76 -4.87 6.59 -1.23
C MET A 76 -4.10 7.10 -0.02
N THR A 77 -2.93 7.71 -0.23
CA THR A 77 -2.11 8.29 0.85
C THR A 77 -2.84 9.41 1.57
N SER A 78 -3.59 10.25 0.84
CA SER A 78 -4.33 11.37 1.39
C SER A 78 -5.57 10.93 2.17
N LEU A 79 -6.29 9.90 1.70
CA LEU A 79 -7.39 9.28 2.43
C LEU A 79 -6.91 8.66 3.75
N ALA A 80 -5.80 7.91 3.70
CA ALA A 80 -5.18 7.32 4.88
C ALA A 80 -4.73 8.38 5.90
N GLU A 81 -4.10 9.47 5.43
CA GLU A 81 -3.72 10.60 6.26
C GLU A 81 -4.93 11.27 6.94
N SER A 82 -6.01 11.48 6.19
CA SER A 82 -7.27 12.04 6.70
C SER A 82 -7.87 11.16 7.81
N LEU A 83 -7.90 9.84 7.61
CA LEU A 83 -8.33 8.89 8.64
C LEU A 83 -7.48 9.00 9.90
N LEU A 84 -6.15 8.96 9.76
CA LEU A 84 -5.21 9.06 10.88
C LEU A 84 -5.42 10.35 11.69
N LYS A 85 -5.53 11.50 11.02
CA LYS A 85 -5.81 12.80 11.65
C LYS A 85 -7.15 12.82 12.38
N SER A 86 -8.19 12.24 11.76
CA SER A 86 -9.50 12.18 12.40
C SER A 86 -9.46 11.40 13.72
N TYR A 87 -8.57 10.41 13.86
CA TYR A 87 -8.43 9.63 15.09
C TYR A 87 -7.60 10.36 16.15
N SER A 88 -6.58 11.15 15.77
CA SER A 88 -5.75 11.91 16.71
C SER A 88 -6.56 12.96 17.46
N ASP A 89 -7.48 13.65 16.78
CA ASP A 89 -8.32 14.70 17.40
C ASP A 89 -9.21 14.16 18.54
N SER A 90 -9.45 12.84 18.57
CA SER A 90 -10.30 12.18 19.55
C SER A 90 -9.54 11.45 20.67
N ARG A 91 -8.21 11.36 20.61
CA ARG A 91 -7.40 10.59 21.56
C ARG A 91 -6.36 11.50 22.20
N THR A 92 -6.19 11.37 23.51
CA THR A 92 -4.92 11.76 24.15
C THR A 92 -3.82 11.01 23.41
N GLU A 93 -3.01 11.74 22.66
CA GLU A 93 -1.98 11.23 21.76
C GLU A 93 -1.14 10.14 22.46
N HIS A 94 -0.73 9.10 21.73
CA HIS A 94 0.18 8.01 22.16
C HIS A 94 -0.40 6.67 22.68
N ARG A 95 -1.70 6.37 22.57
CA ARG A 95 -2.17 5.00 22.85
C ARG A 95 -2.13 4.11 21.59
N PRO A 96 -1.56 2.90 21.64
CA PRO A 96 -1.69 1.94 20.54
C PRO A 96 -3.16 1.70 20.16
N VAL A 97 -3.43 1.50 18.86
CA VAL A 97 -4.75 1.07 18.34
C VAL A 97 -4.66 -0.39 17.95
N PHE A 98 -5.70 -1.16 18.27
CA PHE A 98 -5.92 -2.47 17.67
C PHE A 98 -7.27 -2.48 16.96
N SER A 99 -7.31 -2.95 15.71
CA SER A 99 -8.51 -3.20 14.92
C SER A 99 -8.37 -4.53 14.18
N PHE A 100 -9.49 -5.18 13.87
CA PHE A 100 -9.50 -6.31 12.93
C PHE A 100 -9.63 -5.85 11.48
N ASP A 101 -10.13 -4.63 11.27
CA ASP A 101 -10.29 -4.05 9.95
C ASP A 101 -8.92 -3.58 9.41
N THR A 102 -8.63 -3.96 8.17
CA THR A 102 -7.36 -3.69 7.47
C THR A 102 -7.48 -2.51 6.53
N VAL A 103 -7.66 -1.32 7.09
CA VAL A 103 -8.12 -0.14 6.34
C VAL A 103 -7.00 0.84 6.03
N ILE A 104 -5.95 0.92 6.86
CA ILE A 104 -4.92 1.96 6.74
C ILE A 104 -3.55 1.36 6.49
N ILE A 105 -3.16 0.36 7.27
CA ILE A 105 -1.79 -0.18 7.20
C ILE A 105 -1.55 -0.86 5.84
N PRO A 106 -2.40 -1.78 5.35
CA PRO A 106 -2.11 -2.47 4.09
C PRO A 106 -2.11 -1.56 2.85
N PRO A 107 -3.06 -0.61 2.68
CA PRO A 107 -2.99 0.37 1.61
C PRO A 107 -1.69 1.20 1.62
N LEU A 108 -1.26 1.66 2.80
CA LEU A 108 0.00 2.41 2.90
C LEU A 108 1.23 1.55 2.59
N VAL A 109 1.25 0.28 3.02
CA VAL A 109 2.32 -0.67 2.63
C VAL A 109 2.35 -0.83 1.11
N PHE A 110 1.18 -0.97 0.48
CA PHE A 110 1.07 -1.10 -0.97
C PHE A 110 1.65 0.13 -1.68
N VAL A 111 1.29 1.36 -1.23
CA VAL A 111 1.87 2.61 -1.73
C VAL A 111 3.40 2.60 -1.60
N VAL A 112 3.94 2.32 -0.41
CA VAL A 112 5.39 2.38 -0.16
C VAL A 112 6.18 1.38 -1.02
N CYS A 113 5.62 0.20 -1.28
CA CYS A 113 6.29 -0.86 -2.03
C CYS A 113 6.16 -0.68 -3.55
N LYS A 114 5.01 -0.19 -4.05
CA LYS A 114 4.68 -0.19 -5.47
C LYS A 114 4.82 1.16 -6.15
N CYS A 115 4.52 2.26 -5.48
CA CYS A 115 4.75 3.59 -6.03
C CYS A 115 6.27 3.82 -6.22
N ARG A 116 6.69 4.44 -7.33
CA ARG A 116 8.08 4.88 -7.55
C ARG A 116 8.31 6.34 -7.18
N ASP A 117 7.25 7.14 -7.02
CA ASP A 117 7.39 8.56 -6.68
C ASP A 117 8.02 8.72 -5.27
N PRO A 118 9.22 9.32 -5.17
CA PRO A 118 9.95 9.43 -3.91
C PRO A 118 9.17 10.13 -2.80
N SER A 119 8.36 11.14 -3.16
CA SER A 119 7.64 11.99 -2.21
C SER A 119 6.44 11.26 -1.63
N ILE A 120 5.62 10.63 -2.49
CA ILE A 120 4.44 9.86 -2.07
C ILE A 120 4.88 8.68 -1.20
N ARG A 121 5.92 7.94 -1.60
CA ARG A 121 6.46 6.83 -0.81
C ARG A 121 6.93 7.26 0.58
N ARG A 122 7.72 8.34 0.68
CA ARG A 122 8.21 8.86 1.97
C ARG A 122 7.05 9.34 2.86
N LYS A 123 6.02 9.96 2.27
CA LYS A 123 4.80 10.37 2.98
C LYS A 123 4.09 9.14 3.55
N ALA A 124 3.82 8.13 2.73
CA ALA A 124 3.18 6.90 3.17
C ALA A 124 3.98 6.16 4.26
N HIS A 125 5.31 6.09 4.12
CA HIS A 125 6.19 5.53 5.15
C HIS A 125 6.10 6.31 6.47
N THR A 126 6.05 7.64 6.42
CA THR A 126 5.92 8.49 7.61
C THR A 126 4.58 8.25 8.31
N LEU A 127 3.50 8.08 7.55
CA LEU A 127 2.19 7.72 8.11
C LEU A 127 2.23 6.36 8.81
N LEU A 128 2.89 5.35 8.21
CA LEU A 128 3.10 4.05 8.86
C LEU A 128 3.85 4.18 10.19
N SER A 129 5.01 4.86 10.19
CA SER A 129 5.90 4.95 11.35
C SER A 129 5.32 5.74 12.52
N THR A 130 4.36 6.64 12.25
CA THR A 130 3.75 7.51 13.27
C THR A 130 2.38 7.02 13.74
N SER A 131 1.78 6.03 13.07
CA SER A 131 0.40 5.63 13.32
C SER A 131 0.18 4.92 14.67
N LEU A 132 1.16 4.16 15.17
CA LEU A 132 1.05 3.31 16.38
C LEU A 132 -0.20 2.41 16.35
N ARG A 133 -0.39 1.64 15.26
CA ARG A 133 -1.59 0.83 15.02
C ARG A 133 -1.27 -0.62 14.73
N ARG A 134 -2.21 -1.50 15.07
CA ARG A 134 -2.27 -2.89 14.62
C ARG A 134 -3.62 -3.20 14.01
N GLU A 135 -3.60 -3.70 12.77
CA GLU A 135 -4.75 -4.04 11.94
C GLU A 135 -4.70 -5.54 11.60
N GLY A 136 -5.28 -6.35 12.49
CA GLY A 136 -5.14 -7.80 12.46
C GLY A 136 -3.67 -8.23 12.59
N LEU A 137 -3.12 -8.80 11.51
CA LEU A 137 -1.72 -9.22 11.40
C LEU A 137 -0.77 -8.08 11.04
N TRP A 138 -1.29 -6.93 10.63
CA TRP A 138 -0.50 -5.78 10.23
C TRP A 138 -0.14 -4.92 11.43
N ASP A 139 1.14 -4.84 11.75
CA ASP A 139 1.68 -4.02 12.83
C ASP A 139 2.40 -2.82 12.22
N SER A 140 2.14 -1.59 12.71
CA SER A 140 2.68 -0.38 12.11
C SER A 140 4.20 -0.33 12.10
N ASP A 141 4.84 -0.85 13.16
CA ASP A 141 6.30 -0.88 13.25
C ASP A 141 6.86 -1.88 12.23
N TYR A 142 6.26 -3.08 12.15
CA TYR A 142 6.62 -4.08 11.14
C TYR A 142 6.47 -3.52 9.72
N ALA A 143 5.32 -2.91 9.43
CA ALA A 143 5.01 -2.32 8.14
C ALA A 143 5.98 -1.17 7.78
N SER A 144 6.30 -0.31 8.76
CA SER A 144 7.28 0.76 8.57
C SER A 144 8.67 0.20 8.29
N SER A 145 9.11 -0.85 8.99
CA SER A 145 10.41 -1.48 8.74
C SER A 145 10.50 -2.13 7.36
N ILE A 146 9.44 -2.81 6.91
CA ILE A 146 9.34 -3.33 5.53
C ILE A 146 9.40 -2.17 4.52
N GLY A 147 8.64 -1.11 4.76
CA GLY A 147 8.59 0.06 3.88
C GLY A 147 9.94 0.76 3.76
N LYS A 148 10.62 0.97 4.89
CA LYS A 148 11.98 1.52 4.93
C LYS A 148 12.95 0.62 4.17
N TRP A 149 12.90 -0.69 4.39
CA TRP A 149 13.74 -1.65 3.68
C TRP A 149 13.54 -1.56 2.17
N TYR A 150 12.30 -1.48 1.69
CA TYR A 150 11.97 -1.29 0.28
C TYR A 150 12.59 -0.01 -0.30
N ILE A 151 12.39 1.13 0.38
CA ILE A 151 12.93 2.44 -0.03
C ILE A 151 14.46 2.36 -0.08
N ASP A 152 15.12 1.95 1.01
CA ASP A 152 16.58 1.91 1.11
C ASP A 152 17.21 1.00 0.03
N LYS A 153 16.53 -0.09 -0.36
CA LYS A 153 17.00 -1.01 -1.40
C LYS A 153 16.88 -0.44 -2.80
N GLU A 154 15.74 0.13 -3.14
CA GLU A 154 15.44 0.63 -4.48
C GLU A 154 16.14 1.95 -4.79
N GLU A 155 16.37 2.75 -3.75
CA GLU A 155 16.93 4.10 -3.83
C GLU A 155 18.44 4.15 -3.49
N LYS A 156 19.07 2.99 -3.33
CA LYS A 156 20.47 2.87 -2.92
C LYS A 156 21.39 3.64 -3.88
N GLY A 157 22.18 4.57 -3.33
CA GLY A 157 23.16 5.35 -4.09
C GLY A 157 22.59 6.60 -4.74
N LEU A 158 21.36 6.97 -4.43
CA LEU A 158 20.72 8.18 -4.91
C LEU A 158 20.48 9.14 -3.73
N GLU A 159 21.16 10.29 -3.71
CA GLU A 159 21.11 11.23 -2.57
C GLU A 159 19.96 12.25 -2.66
N TYR A 160 19.51 12.59 -3.88
CA TYR A 160 18.54 13.66 -4.14
C TYR A 160 17.48 13.26 -5.17
N ILE A 161 16.70 12.23 -4.85
CA ILE A 161 15.64 11.73 -5.74
C ILE A 161 14.38 12.58 -5.59
N SER A 162 13.86 13.03 -6.72
CA SER A 162 12.62 13.82 -6.78
C SER A 162 11.58 13.26 -7.74
N ARG A 163 11.96 12.34 -8.63
CA ARG A 163 11.08 11.79 -9.67
C ARG A 163 11.11 10.27 -9.68
N ALA A 164 10.00 9.68 -10.13
CA ALA A 164 9.86 8.23 -10.25
C ALA A 164 10.91 7.62 -11.20
N GLU A 165 11.24 8.31 -12.30
CA GLU A 165 12.14 7.80 -13.34
C GLU A 165 13.58 7.57 -12.85
N GLU A 166 13.98 8.27 -11.79
CA GLU A 166 15.31 8.13 -11.17
C GLU A 166 15.47 6.79 -10.44
N VAL A 167 14.37 6.18 -9.97
CA VAL A 167 14.34 4.83 -9.41
C VAL A 167 14.23 3.83 -10.55
N LEU A 168 15.36 3.32 -11.04
CA LEU A 168 15.40 2.46 -12.23
C LEU A 168 14.67 1.13 -12.02
N GLU A 169 14.09 0.57 -13.08
CA GLU A 169 13.48 -0.78 -13.04
C GLU A 169 14.48 -1.83 -12.50
N ALA A 170 15.75 -1.71 -12.85
CA ALA A 170 16.82 -2.59 -12.40
C ALA A 170 17.00 -2.61 -10.88
N THR A 171 16.57 -1.57 -10.16
CA THR A 171 16.68 -1.51 -8.69
C THR A 171 15.38 -1.93 -7.99
N LYS A 172 14.26 -2.06 -8.72
CA LYS A 172 12.96 -2.45 -8.16
C LYS A 172 12.99 -3.84 -7.53
N ILE A 173 12.25 -4.00 -6.45
CA ILE A 173 12.24 -5.21 -5.62
C ILE A 173 10.92 -5.97 -5.79
N VAL A 174 11.04 -7.25 -6.13
CA VAL A 174 9.92 -8.20 -6.15
C VAL A 174 10.06 -9.14 -4.96
N VAL A 175 9.20 -8.98 -3.96
CA VAL A 175 9.12 -9.89 -2.81
C VAL A 175 8.37 -11.16 -3.22
N LEU A 176 8.99 -12.30 -2.93
CA LEU A 176 8.48 -13.64 -3.22
C LEU A 176 7.91 -14.32 -1.98
N GLY A 177 8.32 -13.87 -0.80
CA GLY A 177 7.75 -14.32 0.47
C GLY A 177 8.36 -13.61 1.66
N ILE A 178 7.57 -13.49 2.73
CA ILE A 178 8.05 -12.99 4.01
C ILE A 178 7.71 -14.02 5.08
N ILE A 179 8.75 -14.48 5.79
CA ILE A 179 8.62 -15.50 6.83
C ILE A 179 8.81 -14.82 8.18
N SER A 180 7.73 -14.76 8.98
CA SER A 180 7.82 -14.28 10.35
C SER A 180 8.59 -15.28 11.21
N LEU A 181 9.66 -14.82 11.86
CA LEU A 181 10.51 -15.62 12.75
C LEU A 181 10.20 -15.35 14.24
N GLY A 182 9.11 -14.63 14.51
CA GLY A 182 8.75 -14.15 15.83
C GLY A 182 9.78 -13.18 16.43
N ARG A 183 9.45 -12.63 17.62
CA ARG A 183 10.32 -11.68 18.33
C ARG A 183 10.75 -10.49 17.46
N ARG A 184 9.82 -9.96 16.66
CA ARG A 184 10.01 -8.82 15.76
C ARG A 184 11.13 -9.01 14.74
N ARG A 185 11.13 -10.19 14.10
CA ARG A 185 12.07 -10.56 13.04
C ARG A 185 11.33 -11.23 11.90
N ALA A 186 11.76 -10.96 10.68
CA ALA A 186 11.24 -11.62 9.49
C ALA A 186 12.35 -11.82 8.45
N LEU A 187 12.31 -12.94 7.75
CA LEU A 187 13.16 -13.22 6.60
C LEU A 187 12.40 -12.87 5.33
N ILE A 188 12.94 -11.95 4.56
CA ILE A 188 12.38 -11.52 3.28
C ILE A 188 13.09 -12.28 2.17
N LYS A 189 12.33 -12.98 1.34
CA LYS A 189 12.81 -13.59 0.09
C LYS A 189 12.41 -12.70 -1.07
N PHE A 190 13.37 -12.27 -1.87
CA PHE A 190 13.12 -11.29 -2.92
C PHE A 190 14.08 -11.46 -4.09
N ARG A 191 13.74 -10.77 -5.17
CA ARG A 191 14.60 -10.55 -6.34
C ARG A 191 14.66 -9.06 -6.61
N GLN A 192 15.79 -8.61 -7.16
CA GLN A 192 15.98 -7.23 -7.60
C GLN A 192 16.07 -7.18 -9.13
N GLY A 193 15.39 -6.19 -9.72
CA GLY A 193 15.36 -5.99 -11.17
C GLY A 193 14.29 -6.81 -11.90
N PRO A 194 14.25 -6.68 -13.25
CA PRO A 194 13.19 -7.24 -14.08
C PRO A 194 13.13 -8.77 -14.01
N CYS A 195 11.96 -9.34 -14.34
CA CYS A 195 11.78 -10.78 -14.42
C CYS A 195 12.65 -11.36 -15.55
N ARG A 196 13.67 -12.15 -15.20
CA ARG A 196 14.52 -12.86 -16.16
C ARG A 196 13.93 -14.25 -16.42
N LYS A 197 13.98 -14.71 -17.68
CA LYS A 197 13.44 -16.01 -18.10
C LYS A 197 14.24 -17.20 -17.55
N ASP A 198 15.49 -16.99 -17.15
CA ASP A 198 16.31 -18.02 -16.50
C ASP A 198 16.05 -17.98 -14.99
N GLY A 199 15.23 -18.93 -14.53
CA GLY A 199 14.83 -19.06 -13.12
C GLY A 199 16.00 -19.25 -12.14
N ASP A 200 15.71 -18.91 -10.88
CA ASP A 200 16.47 -19.14 -9.64
C ASP A 200 17.81 -18.44 -9.39
N LEU A 201 18.52 -17.88 -10.39
CA LEU A 201 19.90 -17.41 -10.15
C LEU A 201 20.06 -16.09 -9.37
N ASP A 202 18.99 -15.32 -9.16
CA ASP A 202 19.04 -14.00 -8.48
C ASP A 202 18.18 -13.93 -7.19
N LEU A 203 17.81 -15.08 -6.60
CA LEU A 203 17.06 -15.10 -5.34
C LEU A 203 17.96 -14.64 -4.18
N GLN A 204 17.49 -13.61 -3.46
CA GLN A 204 18.17 -13.07 -2.29
C GLN A 204 17.28 -13.24 -1.06
N GLU A 205 17.95 -13.37 0.10
CA GLU A 205 17.28 -13.42 1.39
C GLU A 205 17.89 -12.37 2.31
N GLU A 206 17.04 -11.65 3.05
CA GLU A 206 17.49 -10.65 4.01
C GLU A 206 16.66 -10.70 5.29
N LEU A 207 17.35 -10.61 6.44
CA LEU A 207 16.71 -10.55 7.74
C LEU A 207 16.40 -9.10 8.09
N ILE A 208 15.15 -8.81 8.40
CA ILE A 208 14.74 -7.54 9.00
C ILE A 208 14.36 -7.72 10.47
N VAL A 209 14.56 -6.66 11.24
CA VAL A 209 14.26 -6.56 12.67
C VAL A 209 13.55 -5.23 12.92
N TRP A 210 12.59 -5.22 13.83
CA TRP A 210 11.85 -4.01 14.22
C TRP A 210 11.56 -3.96 15.71
#